data_AF-A0A969BC44-F1
#
_entry.id   AF-A0A969BC44-F1
#
_cell.length_a   1.000
_cell.length_b   1.000
_cell.length_c   1.000
_cell.angle_alpha   90.00
_cell.angle_beta   90.00
_cell.angle_gamma   90.00
#
_symmetry.space_group_name_H-M   'P 1'
#
loop_
_entity.id
_entity.type
_entity.pdbx_description
1 polymer ?
#
loop_
_entity_poly.entity_id
_entity_poly.type
_entity_poly.pdbx_seq_one_letter_code
_entity_poly.pdbx_strand_id
1 'polypeptide(L)'
;MVSAHGSLVEEIALTVPPGRADMHPSLTVAYNSHNKNGMLGVGWYLKGLSSITRSNDYVINFDNNDKFKLDGEALFYNATDARYHTKSEKYLRIKAFNLNSEGSYWEVTDKGGIKYTYGATAQSHVNAVGKVQALFWALNKVEDPNGNYYEIQYNETGDGAFYPTKIIYTKHNSTPVTQHYMVVFDYVTRPDHTAKYVPTKVQMTKRLDGINIYAGSTATGTGGSLLRKYKFTYELSPVTNQSRLTQLQEFGSDGSSSLPAFRFEYNTIATDVASDQATVATSPPALPPMPATA
;
A
#
# COMPACT_ATOMS: atom_id res chain seq x y z
N MET A 1 1.41 -19.00 7.76
CA MET A 1 0.63 -19.15 9.03
C MET A 1 -0.88 -19.18 8.75
N VAL A 2 -1.71 -19.81 9.59
CA VAL A 2 -3.19 -19.77 9.42
C VAL A 2 -3.77 -18.69 10.33
N SER A 3 -4.59 -17.80 9.80
CA SER A 3 -5.25 -16.74 10.57
C SER A 3 -6.39 -17.28 11.42
N ALA A 4 -6.86 -16.48 12.40
CA ALA A 4 -8.03 -16.82 13.23
C ALA A 4 -9.32 -17.05 12.41
N HIS A 5 -9.33 -16.68 11.13
CA HIS A 5 -10.46 -16.85 10.21
C HIS A 5 -10.22 -18.00 9.21
N GLY A 6 -9.22 -18.86 9.46
CA GLY A 6 -8.92 -20.02 8.62
C GLY A 6 -8.21 -19.71 7.30
N SER A 7 -7.73 -18.47 7.11
CA SER A 7 -7.01 -18.09 5.90
C SER A 7 -5.52 -18.38 5.98
N LEU A 8 -4.89 -18.78 4.88
CA LEU A 8 -3.43 -18.83 4.78
C LEU A 8 -2.90 -17.41 4.64
N VAL A 9 -1.93 -17.05 5.48
CA VAL A 9 -1.25 -15.75 5.51
C VAL A 9 0.26 -15.96 5.42
N GLU A 10 0.91 -15.14 4.61
CA GLU A 10 2.38 -15.08 4.45
C GLU A 10 2.81 -13.61 4.37
N GLU A 11 3.98 -13.27 4.92
CA GLU A 11 4.47 -11.89 4.95
C GLU A 11 5.98 -11.83 4.69
N ILE A 12 6.38 -11.01 3.72
CA ILE A 12 7.77 -10.77 3.34
C ILE A 12 8.04 -9.27 3.45
N ALA A 13 8.72 -8.88 4.52
CA ALA A 13 9.10 -7.48 4.74
C ALA A 13 10.12 -7.03 3.70
N LEU A 14 9.92 -5.84 3.14
CA LEU A 14 10.86 -5.22 2.22
C LEU A 14 11.87 -4.40 3.02
N THR A 15 13.15 -4.60 2.76
CA THR A 15 14.21 -3.88 3.46
C THR A 15 14.35 -2.48 2.87
N VAL A 16 13.96 -1.47 3.63
CA VAL A 16 14.24 -0.06 3.32
C VAL A 16 15.30 0.47 4.31
N PRO A 17 16.23 1.34 3.85
CA PRO A 17 17.14 2.04 4.75
C PRO A 17 16.39 2.81 5.85
N PRO A 18 16.96 2.93 7.06
CA PRO A 18 16.38 3.77 8.09
C PRO A 18 16.39 5.23 7.67
N GLY A 19 15.31 5.94 7.99
CA GLY A 19 15.22 7.38 7.84
C GLY A 19 15.75 8.11 9.07
N ARG A 20 15.60 9.43 9.09
CA ARG A 20 15.97 10.24 10.25
C ARG A 20 15.11 9.83 11.46
N ALA A 21 15.76 9.51 12.58
CA ALA A 21 15.11 9.03 13.80
C ALA A 21 14.15 7.84 13.53
N ASP A 22 14.57 6.91 12.66
CA ASP A 22 13.81 5.74 12.22
C ASP A 22 12.46 6.06 11.54
N MET A 23 12.26 7.31 11.08
CA MET A 23 11.11 7.69 10.26
C MET A 23 11.28 7.22 8.81
N HIS A 24 10.83 5.99 8.53
CA HIS A 24 10.83 5.37 7.21
C HIS A 24 9.52 4.60 6.95
N PRO A 25 9.13 4.39 5.68
CA PRO A 25 7.97 3.56 5.38
C PRO A 25 8.22 2.10 5.78
N SER A 26 7.19 1.41 6.26
CA SER A 26 7.23 -0.03 6.49
C SER A 26 6.43 -0.73 5.40
N LEU A 27 7.11 -1.38 4.44
CA LEU A 27 6.47 -2.06 3.31
C LEU A 27 6.61 -3.57 3.46
N THR A 28 5.54 -4.31 3.17
CA THR A 28 5.53 -5.77 3.28
C THR A 28 4.67 -6.37 2.18
N VAL A 29 5.22 -7.34 1.45
CA VAL A 29 4.48 -8.14 0.49
C VAL A 29 3.77 -9.23 1.27
N ALA A 30 2.45 -9.19 1.27
CA ALA A 30 1.64 -10.07 2.09
C ALA A 30 0.67 -10.89 1.23
N TYR A 31 0.42 -12.12 1.66
CA TYR A 31 -0.59 -13.01 1.10
C TYR A 31 -1.72 -13.20 2.10
N ASN A 32 -2.96 -13.25 1.59
CA ASN A 32 -4.11 -13.77 2.31
C ASN A 32 -4.99 -14.51 1.31
N SER A 33 -5.31 -15.78 1.57
CA SER A 33 -6.11 -16.60 0.65
C SER A 33 -7.54 -16.08 0.39
N HIS A 34 -8.07 -15.20 1.25
CA HIS A 34 -9.37 -14.53 1.03
C HIS A 34 -9.25 -13.22 0.23
N ASN A 35 -8.03 -12.71 0.01
CA ASN A 35 -7.86 -11.47 -0.71
C ASN A 35 -8.11 -11.67 -2.21
N LYS A 36 -8.91 -10.77 -2.75
CA LYS A 36 -9.22 -10.73 -4.17
C LYS A 36 -8.01 -10.25 -4.97
N ASN A 37 -8.13 -10.34 -6.29
CA ASN A 37 -7.14 -9.82 -7.21
C ASN A 37 -6.87 -8.31 -6.99
N GLY A 38 -5.59 -7.97 -6.78
CA GLY A 38 -5.09 -6.62 -6.52
C GLY A 38 -3.81 -6.30 -7.30
N MET A 39 -3.05 -5.30 -6.85
CA MET A 39 -1.84 -4.81 -7.56
C MET A 39 -0.72 -5.85 -7.70
N LEU A 40 -0.71 -6.89 -6.86
CA LEU A 40 0.26 -7.99 -6.86
C LEU A 40 -0.36 -9.32 -7.28
N GLY A 41 -1.52 -9.29 -7.94
CA GLY A 41 -2.26 -10.50 -8.31
C GLY A 41 -3.24 -10.97 -7.23
N VAL A 42 -3.74 -12.20 -7.39
CA VAL A 42 -4.72 -12.81 -6.47
C VAL A 42 -4.08 -13.19 -5.15
N GLY A 43 -4.73 -12.84 -4.04
CA GLY A 43 -4.27 -13.13 -2.68
C GLY A 43 -3.13 -12.25 -2.19
N TRP A 44 -2.28 -11.75 -3.09
CA TRP A 44 -1.13 -10.90 -2.77
C TRP A 44 -1.45 -9.41 -2.78
N TYR A 45 -0.89 -8.69 -1.82
CA TYR A 45 -1.07 -7.25 -1.66
C TYR A 45 0.15 -6.63 -0.96
N LEU A 46 0.30 -5.32 -1.11
CA LEU A 46 1.36 -4.56 -0.48
C LEU A 46 0.80 -3.88 0.77
N LYS A 47 1.29 -4.28 1.94
CA LYS A 47 1.05 -3.59 3.21
C LYS A 47 1.95 -2.38 3.34
N GLY A 48 1.54 -1.43 4.18
CA GLY A 48 2.25 -0.16 4.42
C GLY A 48 1.66 1.03 3.66
N LEU A 49 0.62 0.81 2.88
CA LEU A 49 -0.10 1.82 2.11
C LEU A 49 -1.54 1.93 2.62
N SER A 50 -1.69 2.61 3.75
CA SER A 50 -2.98 2.77 4.43
C SER A 50 -3.93 3.63 3.58
N SER A 51 -5.23 3.43 3.75
CA SER A 51 -6.25 4.27 3.13
C SER A 51 -7.51 4.36 3.97
N ILE A 52 -8.19 5.48 3.86
CA ILE A 52 -9.58 5.63 4.30
C ILE A 52 -10.47 5.51 3.08
N THR A 53 -11.57 4.77 3.19
CA THR A 53 -12.50 4.54 2.07
C THR A 53 -13.91 4.82 2.51
N ARG A 54 -14.79 5.20 1.57
CA ARG A 54 -16.23 5.05 1.82
C ARG A 54 -16.55 3.57 1.96
N SER A 55 -17.44 3.25 2.89
CA SER A 55 -17.87 1.87 3.15
C SER A 55 -18.88 1.44 2.10
N ASN A 56 -18.58 0.33 1.44
CA ASN A 56 -19.49 -0.34 0.52
C ASN A 56 -20.42 -1.37 1.19
N ASP A 57 -20.40 -1.46 2.52
CA ASP A 57 -21.38 -2.27 3.27
C ASP A 57 -22.78 -1.62 3.26
N TYR A 58 -22.85 -0.35 2.88
CA TYR A 58 -24.05 0.47 2.76
C TYR A 58 -24.08 1.15 1.39
N VAL A 59 -25.24 1.70 1.04
CA VAL A 59 -25.36 2.56 -0.15
C VAL A 59 -24.48 3.80 0.03
N ILE A 60 -23.66 4.11 -0.97
CA ILE A 60 -22.79 5.30 -0.99
C ILE A 60 -23.50 6.40 -1.78
N ASN A 61 -23.93 7.45 -1.08
CA ASN A 61 -24.69 8.56 -1.65
C ASN A 61 -23.83 9.80 -1.94
N PHE A 62 -22.59 9.84 -1.45
CA PHE A 62 -21.69 11.00 -1.50
C PHE A 62 -22.22 12.20 -0.72
N ASP A 63 -22.86 11.92 0.42
CA ASP A 63 -23.39 12.91 1.37
C ASP A 63 -22.84 12.69 2.79
N ASN A 64 -23.39 13.41 3.77
CA ASN A 64 -22.95 13.33 5.16
C ASN A 64 -23.42 12.06 5.90
N ASN A 65 -24.24 11.22 5.27
CA ASN A 65 -24.75 9.99 5.87
C ASN A 65 -23.85 8.77 5.59
N ASP A 66 -22.97 8.89 4.59
CA ASP A 66 -22.03 7.85 4.21
C ASP A 66 -21.14 7.41 5.39
N LYS A 67 -20.77 6.13 5.35
CA LYS A 67 -19.89 5.50 6.35
C LYS A 67 -18.50 5.32 5.78
N PHE A 68 -17.52 5.22 6.66
CA PHE A 68 -16.11 5.18 6.27
C PHE A 68 -15.42 3.98 6.93
N LYS A 69 -14.32 3.55 6.31
CA LYS A 69 -13.44 2.50 6.82
C LYS A 69 -11.99 3.01 6.80
N LEU A 70 -11.23 2.74 7.86
CA LEU A 70 -9.77 2.88 7.88
C LEU A 70 -9.17 1.48 7.71
N ASP A 71 -8.45 1.25 6.62
CA ASP A 71 -7.86 -0.06 6.30
C ASP A 71 -8.85 -1.23 6.39
N GLY A 72 -10.09 -0.98 5.97
CA GLY A 72 -11.20 -1.94 6.01
C GLY A 72 -11.96 -2.01 7.33
N GLU A 73 -11.47 -1.40 8.41
CA GLU A 73 -12.16 -1.33 9.69
C GLU A 73 -13.15 -0.16 9.73
N ALA A 74 -14.41 -0.43 10.11
CA ALA A 74 -15.46 0.58 10.18
C ALA A 74 -15.14 1.70 11.18
N LEU A 75 -15.41 2.94 10.74
CA LEU A 75 -15.29 4.15 11.53
C LEU A 75 -16.67 4.66 11.96
N PHE A 76 -16.76 5.10 13.21
CA PHE A 76 -17.98 5.60 13.84
C PHE A 76 -17.78 7.04 14.28
N TYR A 77 -18.61 7.94 13.77
CA TYR A 77 -18.57 9.34 14.17
C TYR A 77 -19.23 9.53 15.54
N ASN A 78 -18.54 10.24 16.44
CA ASN A 78 -19.05 10.69 17.72
C ASN A 78 -19.22 12.21 17.68
N ALA A 79 -20.47 12.67 17.78
CA ALA A 79 -20.81 14.08 17.71
C ALA A 79 -20.34 14.89 18.93
N THR A 80 -20.14 14.24 20.09
CA THR A 80 -19.74 14.91 21.33
C THR A 80 -18.30 15.41 21.28
N ASP A 81 -17.39 14.66 20.66
CA ASP A 81 -15.98 15.06 20.52
C ASP A 81 -15.57 15.44 19.09
N ALA A 82 -16.54 15.39 18.16
CA ALA A 82 -16.42 15.68 16.74
C ALA A 82 -15.31 14.86 16.06
N ARG A 83 -15.23 13.56 16.37
CA ARG A 83 -14.21 12.64 15.84
C ARG A 83 -14.79 11.32 15.40
N TYR A 84 -14.02 10.61 14.59
CA TYR A 84 -14.28 9.22 14.25
C TYR A 84 -13.49 8.29 15.18
N HIS A 85 -14.07 7.12 15.42
CA HIS A 85 -13.51 6.08 16.28
C HIS A 85 -13.60 4.74 15.57
N THR A 86 -12.63 3.86 15.78
CA THR A 86 -12.71 2.46 15.33
C THR A 86 -13.66 1.67 16.25
N LYS A 87 -14.23 0.57 15.75
CA LYS A 87 -15.12 -0.27 16.57
C LYS A 87 -14.40 -0.82 17.81
N SER A 88 -13.18 -1.32 17.60
CA SER A 88 -12.27 -1.64 18.69
C SER A 88 -11.39 -0.44 18.93
N GLU A 89 -11.37 0.09 20.16
CA GLU A 89 -10.55 1.25 20.48
C GLU A 89 -9.05 0.95 20.25
N LYS A 90 -8.38 1.86 19.54
CA LYS A 90 -6.94 1.82 19.20
C LYS A 90 -6.17 3.04 19.71
N TYR A 91 -6.84 3.91 20.46
CA TYR A 91 -6.36 5.22 20.91
C TYR A 91 -5.96 6.13 19.75
N LEU A 92 -6.67 6.02 18.62
CA LEU A 92 -6.49 6.88 17.46
C LEU A 92 -7.36 8.13 17.59
N ARG A 93 -6.80 9.30 17.28
CA ARG A 93 -7.58 10.52 17.07
C ARG A 93 -7.83 10.69 15.58
N ILE A 94 -9.05 10.44 15.12
CA ILE A 94 -9.40 10.46 13.70
C ILE A 94 -10.31 11.66 13.42
N LYS A 95 -9.88 12.55 12.54
CA LYS A 95 -10.63 13.73 12.11
C LYS A 95 -10.77 13.76 10.59
N ALA A 96 -11.96 14.11 10.14
CA ALA A 96 -12.24 14.36 8.73
C ALA A 96 -12.43 15.86 8.52
N PHE A 97 -12.02 16.35 7.35
CA PHE A 97 -12.13 17.75 6.97
C PHE A 97 -12.84 17.87 5.63
N ASN A 98 -13.79 18.81 5.54
CA ASN A 98 -14.50 19.17 4.31
C ASN A 98 -15.08 17.96 3.54
N LEU A 99 -15.62 16.96 4.24
CA LEU A 99 -16.19 15.77 3.61
C LEU A 99 -17.20 16.14 2.51
N ASN A 100 -17.22 15.32 1.46
CA ASN A 100 -18.06 15.52 0.27
C ASN A 100 -17.67 16.74 -0.60
N SER A 101 -16.42 17.21 -0.49
CA SER A 101 -15.82 18.22 -1.37
C SER A 101 -14.53 17.73 -2.05
N GLU A 102 -14.10 18.44 -3.10
CA GLU A 102 -12.86 18.18 -3.86
C GLU A 102 -11.59 18.29 -3.01
N GLY A 103 -11.65 19.01 -1.89
CA GLY A 103 -10.53 19.20 -0.95
C GLY A 103 -10.66 18.41 0.35
N SER A 104 -11.51 17.39 0.40
CA SER A 104 -11.71 16.60 1.62
C SER A 104 -10.47 15.77 1.98
N TYR A 105 -10.08 15.74 3.24
CA TYR A 105 -8.94 14.96 3.70
C TYR A 105 -9.16 14.47 5.13
N TRP A 106 -8.28 13.58 5.58
CA TRP A 106 -8.33 13.05 6.94
C TRP A 106 -6.98 13.19 7.63
N GLU A 107 -7.04 13.42 8.94
CA GLU A 107 -5.89 13.27 9.84
C GLU A 107 -6.20 12.18 10.86
N VAL A 108 -5.25 11.25 11.00
CA VAL A 108 -5.23 10.25 12.08
C VAL A 108 -3.99 10.51 12.91
N THR A 109 -4.11 10.54 14.23
CA THR A 109 -2.96 10.61 15.14
C THR A 109 -2.99 9.44 16.10
N ASP A 110 -1.89 8.71 16.20
CA ASP A 110 -1.77 7.59 17.13
C ASP A 110 -1.41 8.03 18.56
N LYS A 111 -1.30 7.05 19.47
CA LYS A 111 -0.92 7.28 20.86
C LYS A 111 0.52 7.82 21.03
N GLY A 112 1.40 7.56 20.07
CA GLY A 112 2.78 8.05 20.03
C GLY A 112 2.89 9.48 19.49
N GLY A 113 1.79 10.05 19.00
CA GLY A 113 1.77 11.37 18.37
C GLY A 113 2.18 11.34 16.90
N ILE A 114 2.35 10.16 16.29
CA ILE A 114 2.58 10.05 14.85
C ILE A 114 1.30 10.47 14.15
N LYS A 115 1.42 11.43 13.24
CA LYS A 115 0.33 11.94 12.42
C LYS A 115 0.37 11.30 11.04
N TYR A 116 -0.78 10.82 10.61
CA TYR A 116 -1.04 10.25 9.29
C TYR A 116 -2.04 11.16 8.57
N THR A 117 -1.68 11.64 7.39
CA THR A 117 -2.56 12.48 6.56
C THR A 117 -2.97 11.71 5.32
N TYR A 118 -4.27 11.74 5.01
CA TYR A 118 -4.86 11.00 3.90
C TYR A 118 -5.61 11.93 2.95
N GLY A 119 -5.35 11.81 1.66
CA GLY A 119 -6.05 12.53 0.60
C GLY A 119 -5.88 14.06 0.63
N ALA A 120 -4.78 14.57 1.21
CA ALA A 120 -4.51 16.01 1.22
C ALA A 120 -3.91 16.52 -0.11
N THR A 121 -3.69 15.64 -1.10
CA THR A 121 -3.25 16.01 -2.44
C THR A 121 -4.21 15.49 -3.49
N ALA A 122 -4.27 16.13 -4.67
CA ALA A 122 -5.16 15.70 -5.75
C ALA A 122 -4.98 14.23 -6.15
N GLN A 123 -3.75 13.69 -6.09
CA GLN A 123 -3.47 12.30 -6.46
C GLN A 123 -3.76 11.29 -5.34
N SER A 124 -3.88 11.75 -4.09
CA SER A 124 -4.23 10.90 -2.94
C SER A 124 -5.70 11.01 -2.55
N HIS A 125 -6.39 12.06 -2.99
CA HIS A 125 -7.84 12.20 -2.98
C HIS A 125 -8.39 11.55 -4.25
N VAL A 126 -8.78 10.28 -4.15
CA VAL A 126 -9.20 9.49 -5.30
C VAL A 126 -10.69 9.67 -5.49
N ASN A 127 -11.05 10.51 -6.46
CA ASN A 127 -12.42 10.80 -6.82
C ASN A 127 -13.19 9.56 -7.29
N ALA A 128 -14.47 9.49 -6.94
CA ALA A 128 -15.37 8.58 -7.61
C ALA A 128 -15.53 9.02 -9.06
N VAL A 129 -15.50 8.07 -10.00
CA VAL A 129 -15.55 8.39 -11.44
C VAL A 129 -16.81 9.20 -11.77
N GLY A 130 -16.62 10.38 -12.36
CA GLY A 130 -17.70 11.31 -12.71
C GLY A 130 -18.21 12.16 -11.54
N LYS A 131 -17.47 12.23 -10.43
CA LYS A 131 -17.79 13.03 -9.24
C LYS A 131 -16.56 13.79 -8.73
N VAL A 132 -16.80 14.81 -7.91
CA VAL A 132 -15.75 15.58 -7.20
C VAL A 132 -15.50 15.06 -5.78
N GLN A 133 -16.32 14.12 -5.32
CA GLN A 133 -16.20 13.51 -4.01
C GLN A 133 -15.28 12.28 -4.07
N ALA A 134 -14.36 12.19 -3.10
CA ALA A 134 -13.50 11.03 -2.95
C ALA A 134 -14.30 9.76 -2.65
N LEU A 135 -13.85 8.66 -3.26
CA LEU A 135 -14.18 7.30 -2.89
C LEU A 135 -13.08 6.70 -1.98
N PHE A 136 -11.82 7.09 -2.21
CA PHE A 136 -10.67 6.73 -1.39
C PHE A 136 -9.84 7.96 -1.02
N TRP A 137 -9.30 7.97 0.19
CA TRP A 137 -8.26 8.89 0.67
C TRP A 137 -7.02 8.05 0.98
N ALA A 138 -6.05 8.07 0.08
CA ALA A 138 -4.79 7.35 0.24
C ALA A 138 -3.87 8.09 1.21
N LEU A 139 -3.12 7.36 2.04
CA LEU A 139 -2.12 7.94 2.93
C LEU A 139 -1.06 8.69 2.13
N ASN A 140 -0.92 10.00 2.33
CA ASN A 140 0.02 10.82 1.56
C ASN A 140 1.17 11.41 2.41
N LYS A 141 1.04 11.43 3.74
CA LYS A 141 2.12 11.89 4.65
C LYS A 141 2.06 11.15 5.99
N VAL A 142 3.23 10.82 6.52
CA VAL A 142 3.41 10.34 7.90
C VAL A 142 4.50 11.15 8.57
N GLU A 143 4.21 11.69 9.75
CA GLU A 143 5.04 12.66 10.44
C GLU A 143 5.10 12.36 11.93
N ASP A 144 6.29 12.40 12.52
CA ASP A 144 6.47 12.27 13.97
C ASP A 144 6.32 13.64 14.68
N PRO A 145 6.17 13.64 16.02
CA PRO A 145 6.13 14.88 16.80
C PRO A 145 7.38 15.76 16.70
N ASN A 146 8.51 15.21 16.26
CA ASN A 146 9.76 15.94 16.09
C ASN A 146 9.84 16.63 14.73
N GLY A 147 8.88 16.40 13.83
CA GLY A 147 8.81 16.98 12.50
C GLY A 147 9.58 16.18 11.44
N ASN A 148 10.05 14.96 11.72
CA ASN A 148 10.54 14.03 10.70
C ASN A 148 9.35 13.42 9.98
N TYR A 149 9.44 13.29 8.65
CA TYR A 149 8.33 12.75 7.89
C TYR A 149 8.75 12.07 6.58
N TYR A 150 7.79 11.33 6.04
CA TYR A 150 7.82 10.87 4.66
C TYR A 150 6.51 11.17 3.94
N GLU A 151 6.58 11.25 2.62
CA GLU A 151 5.44 11.50 1.75
C GLU A 151 5.30 10.38 0.73
N ILE A 152 4.05 10.04 0.40
CA ILE A 152 3.70 9.06 -0.62
C ILE A 152 3.04 9.80 -1.79
N GLN A 153 3.59 9.61 -2.98
CA GLN A 153 3.06 10.12 -4.22
C GLN A 153 2.30 9.02 -4.95
N TYR A 154 1.24 9.41 -5.64
CA TYR A 154 0.35 8.52 -6.37
C TYR A 154 0.17 9.00 -7.80
N ASN A 155 -0.30 8.09 -8.65
CA ASN A 155 -0.87 8.37 -9.95
C ASN A 155 -2.31 7.86 -9.97
N GLU A 156 -3.26 8.76 -10.11
CA GLU A 156 -4.69 8.47 -10.26
C GLU A 156 -5.02 8.38 -11.76
N THR A 157 -5.71 7.32 -12.18
CA THR A 157 -5.91 7.01 -13.60
C THR A 157 -7.26 7.44 -14.16
N GLY A 158 -8.10 8.13 -13.38
CA GLY A 158 -9.42 8.63 -13.79
C GLY A 158 -10.48 7.55 -13.98
N ASP A 159 -10.12 6.27 -13.88
CA ASP A 159 -10.99 5.10 -13.91
C ASP A 159 -11.25 4.54 -12.50
N GLY A 160 -11.01 5.36 -11.48
CA GLY A 160 -11.17 5.03 -10.06
C GLY A 160 -10.02 4.21 -9.47
N ALA A 161 -9.01 3.86 -10.26
CA ALA A 161 -7.78 3.26 -9.75
C ALA A 161 -6.71 4.32 -9.46
N PHE A 162 -5.84 3.99 -8.51
CA PHE A 162 -4.71 4.81 -8.10
C PHE A 162 -3.55 3.91 -7.72
N TYR A 163 -2.34 4.37 -8.00
CA TYR A 163 -1.13 3.58 -7.83
C TYR A 163 -0.09 4.43 -7.10
N PRO A 164 0.48 3.97 -5.97
CA PRO A 164 1.63 4.64 -5.39
C PRO A 164 2.76 4.63 -6.41
N THR A 165 3.42 5.75 -6.62
CA THR A 165 4.52 5.91 -7.57
C THR A 165 5.84 6.08 -6.84
N LYS A 166 5.86 6.87 -5.77
CA LYS A 166 7.06 7.13 -4.97
C LYS A 166 6.75 7.25 -3.48
N ILE A 167 7.69 6.86 -2.62
CA ILE A 167 7.77 7.32 -1.23
C ILE A 167 9.09 8.07 -1.08
N ILE A 168 9.05 9.30 -0.57
CA ILE A 168 10.25 10.11 -0.33
C ILE A 168 10.33 10.38 1.17
N TYR A 169 11.44 9.99 1.79
CA TYR A 169 11.62 10.05 3.24
C TYR A 169 12.97 10.64 3.63
N THR A 170 13.22 10.79 4.93
CA THR A 170 14.30 11.63 5.50
C THR A 170 14.00 13.12 5.37
N LYS A 171 12.72 13.51 5.35
CA LYS A 171 12.29 14.92 5.30
C LYS A 171 12.11 15.45 6.71
N HIS A 172 12.26 16.77 6.87
CA HIS A 172 12.01 17.45 8.14
C HIS A 172 11.48 18.87 7.95
N ASN A 173 10.48 19.26 8.75
CA ASN A 173 9.77 20.53 8.56
C ASN A 173 10.67 21.78 8.71
N SER A 174 11.64 21.77 9.63
CA SER A 174 12.44 22.95 9.98
C SER A 174 13.95 22.81 9.73
N THR A 175 14.43 21.61 9.37
CA THR A 175 15.86 21.35 9.13
C THR A 175 15.98 20.42 7.91
N PRO A 176 15.56 20.89 6.72
CA PRO A 176 15.54 20.07 5.52
C PRO A 176 16.95 19.65 5.12
N VAL A 177 17.06 18.43 4.59
CA VAL A 177 18.29 17.93 3.96
C VAL A 177 18.17 18.02 2.45
N THR A 178 19.29 18.01 1.74
CA THR A 178 19.31 18.07 0.27
C THR A 178 19.17 16.68 -0.37
N GLN A 179 19.55 15.64 0.36
CA GLN A 179 19.54 14.25 -0.09
C GLN A 179 18.53 13.43 0.70
N HIS A 180 17.75 12.65 -0.03
CA HIS A 180 16.67 11.85 0.51
C HIS A 180 16.83 10.39 0.08
N TYR A 181 16.20 9.50 0.82
CA TYR A 181 15.92 8.18 0.32
C TYR A 181 14.57 8.17 -0.40
N MET A 182 14.47 7.34 -1.42
CA MET A 182 13.27 7.24 -2.25
C MET A 182 12.97 5.79 -2.57
N VAL A 183 11.71 5.40 -2.39
CA VAL A 183 11.15 4.14 -2.89
C VAL A 183 10.35 4.46 -4.16
N VAL A 184 10.55 3.70 -5.24
CA VAL A 184 9.86 3.86 -6.52
C VAL A 184 9.12 2.58 -6.84
N PHE A 185 7.86 2.70 -7.27
CA PHE A 185 7.01 1.59 -7.68
C PHE A 185 6.88 1.57 -9.20
N ASP A 186 7.39 0.50 -9.82
CA ASP A 186 7.27 0.28 -11.26
C ASP A 186 6.09 -0.61 -11.56
N TYR A 187 5.40 -0.32 -12.66
CA TYR A 187 4.19 -1.03 -13.05
C TYR A 187 4.24 -1.48 -14.50
N VAL A 188 3.58 -2.60 -14.75
CA VAL A 188 3.30 -3.12 -16.09
C VAL A 188 1.80 -3.26 -16.28
N THR A 189 1.33 -3.07 -17.52
CA THR A 189 -0.06 -3.37 -17.88
C THR A 189 -0.34 -4.84 -17.61
N ARG A 190 -1.46 -5.13 -16.93
CA ARG A 190 -1.87 -6.50 -16.65
C ARG A 190 -2.85 -7.01 -17.71
N PRO A 191 -2.78 -8.29 -18.11
CA PRO A 191 -3.70 -8.86 -19.09
C PRO A 191 -5.10 -9.17 -18.52
N ASP A 192 -5.24 -9.26 -17.19
CA ASP A 192 -6.44 -9.70 -16.48
C ASP A 192 -7.21 -8.55 -15.81
N HIS A 193 -7.31 -7.41 -16.47
CA HIS A 193 -7.99 -6.25 -15.94
C HIS A 193 -9.52 -6.38 -16.11
N THR A 194 -10.26 -6.15 -15.04
CA THR A 194 -11.73 -6.13 -15.06
C THR A 194 -12.22 -4.92 -14.28
N ALA A 195 -13.19 -4.20 -14.84
CA ALA A 195 -13.83 -3.10 -14.13
C ALA A 195 -14.73 -3.63 -13.01
N LYS A 196 -14.62 -3.03 -11.83
CA LYS A 196 -15.54 -3.21 -10.70
C LYS A 196 -16.36 -1.93 -10.54
N TYR A 197 -17.54 -2.03 -9.95
CA TYR A 197 -18.44 -0.89 -9.73
C TYR A 197 -18.84 -0.83 -8.26
N VAL A 198 -18.25 0.11 -7.51
CA VAL A 198 -18.50 0.28 -6.08
C VAL A 198 -18.28 1.74 -5.65
N PRO A 199 -19.29 2.63 -5.69
CA PRO A 199 -20.50 2.54 -6.51
C PRO A 199 -20.20 2.97 -7.97
N THR A 200 -19.08 3.64 -8.21
CA THR A 200 -18.61 4.04 -9.54
C THR A 200 -17.58 3.04 -10.06
N LYS A 201 -17.19 3.20 -11.32
CA LYS A 201 -16.14 2.39 -11.94
C LYS A 201 -14.83 2.47 -11.14
N VAL A 202 -14.21 1.32 -10.92
CA VAL A 202 -12.86 1.13 -10.39
C VAL A 202 -12.20 0.06 -11.24
N GLN A 203 -11.18 0.42 -12.03
CA GLN A 203 -10.52 -0.51 -12.93
C GLN A 203 -9.00 -0.51 -12.75
N MET A 204 -8.47 -1.59 -12.19
CA MET A 204 -7.02 -1.77 -12.13
C MET A 204 -6.48 -2.28 -13.47
N THR A 205 -5.82 -1.42 -14.22
CA THR A 205 -5.18 -1.71 -15.51
C THR A 205 -3.71 -2.10 -15.40
N LYS A 206 -3.09 -1.87 -14.23
CA LYS A 206 -1.68 -2.15 -13.98
C LYS A 206 -1.49 -3.10 -12.79
N ARG A 207 -0.37 -3.82 -12.81
CA ARG A 207 0.15 -4.60 -11.68
C ARG A 207 1.59 -4.19 -11.40
N LEU A 208 2.03 -4.35 -10.16
CA LEU A 208 3.36 -3.96 -9.72
C LEU A 208 4.41 -4.87 -10.37
N ASP A 209 5.39 -4.29 -11.04
CA ASP A 209 6.46 -5.01 -11.72
C ASP A 209 7.73 -5.06 -10.87
N GLY A 210 8.00 -3.98 -10.13
CA GLY A 210 9.13 -3.90 -9.22
C GLY A 210 9.03 -2.76 -8.23
N ILE A 211 9.88 -2.83 -7.21
CA ILE A 211 10.12 -1.74 -6.25
C ILE A 211 11.62 -1.47 -6.24
N ASN A 212 12.01 -0.22 -6.52
CA ASN A 212 13.41 0.21 -6.47
C ASN A 212 13.62 1.19 -5.33
N ILE A 213 14.73 1.07 -4.64
CA ILE A 213 15.10 1.92 -3.51
C ILE A 213 16.37 2.67 -3.87
N TYR A 214 16.33 3.99 -3.74
CA TYR A 214 17.41 4.90 -4.08
C TYR A 214 17.87 5.71 -2.87
N ALA A 215 19.16 6.07 -2.86
CA ALA A 215 19.75 7.05 -1.96
C ALA A 215 20.20 8.30 -2.71
N GLY A 216 20.14 9.45 -2.04
CA GLY A 216 20.63 10.70 -2.61
C GLY A 216 19.70 11.33 -3.65
N SER A 217 18.38 11.06 -3.58
CA SER A 217 17.42 11.74 -4.44
C SER A 217 17.17 13.17 -3.97
N THR A 218 16.66 14.02 -4.86
CA THR A 218 16.14 15.34 -4.52
C THR A 218 14.85 15.24 -3.68
N ALA A 219 14.42 16.36 -3.10
CA ALA A 219 13.17 16.44 -2.32
C ALA A 219 11.89 16.15 -3.14
N THR A 220 11.97 16.26 -4.48
CA THR A 220 10.88 15.93 -5.42
C THR A 220 10.98 14.50 -5.97
N GLY A 221 11.96 13.72 -5.51
CA GLY A 221 12.12 12.32 -5.90
C GLY A 221 12.71 12.16 -7.29
N THR A 222 13.75 12.93 -7.62
CA THR A 222 14.52 12.78 -8.85
C THR A 222 15.98 12.45 -8.56
N GLY A 223 16.63 11.72 -9.47
CA GLY A 223 18.01 11.26 -9.30
C GLY A 223 18.19 10.19 -8.22
N GLY A 224 19.40 10.09 -7.68
CA GLY A 224 19.80 9.11 -6.69
C GLY A 224 20.46 7.86 -7.28
N SER A 225 21.16 7.12 -6.42
CA SER A 225 21.83 5.86 -6.75
C SER A 225 21.01 4.68 -6.24
N LEU A 226 20.87 3.63 -7.06
CA LEU A 226 20.14 2.42 -6.69
C LEU A 226 20.84 1.74 -5.51
N LEU A 227 20.06 1.37 -4.49
CA LEU A 227 20.53 0.58 -3.35
C LEU A 227 20.02 -0.85 -3.42
N ARG A 228 18.74 -1.01 -3.72
CA ARG A 228 18.05 -2.30 -3.75
C ARG A 228 16.95 -2.28 -4.79
N LYS A 229 16.67 -3.45 -5.35
CA LYS A 229 15.57 -3.67 -6.28
C LYS A 229 14.84 -4.95 -5.93
N TYR A 230 13.51 -4.90 -5.92
CA TYR A 230 12.63 -6.04 -5.79
C TYR A 230 11.92 -6.25 -7.12
N LYS A 231 11.97 -7.47 -7.65
CA LYS A 231 11.28 -7.87 -8.88
C LYS A 231 10.16 -8.84 -8.57
N PHE A 232 9.01 -8.61 -9.19
CA PHE A 232 7.86 -9.50 -9.13
C PHE A 232 7.71 -10.24 -10.47
N THR A 233 7.55 -11.56 -10.41
CA THR A 233 7.24 -12.40 -11.59
C THR A 233 5.88 -13.03 -11.42
N TYR A 234 5.15 -13.11 -12.52
CA TYR A 234 3.77 -13.57 -12.53
C TYR A 234 3.53 -14.62 -13.59
N GLU A 235 2.54 -15.45 -13.33
CA GLU A 235 1.85 -16.27 -14.34
C GLU A 235 0.37 -15.85 -14.41
N LEU A 236 -0.34 -16.37 -15.42
CA LEU A 236 -1.80 -16.35 -15.42
C LEU A 236 -2.31 -17.70 -14.95
N SER A 237 -3.32 -17.67 -14.08
CA SER A 237 -4.08 -18.88 -13.75
C SER A 237 -4.61 -19.52 -15.02
N PRO A 238 -4.40 -20.83 -15.25
CA PRO A 238 -4.95 -21.52 -16.41
C PRO A 238 -6.48 -21.62 -16.37
N VAL A 239 -7.11 -21.41 -15.21
CA VAL A 239 -8.56 -21.53 -15.02
C VAL A 239 -9.23 -20.16 -14.98
N THR A 240 -8.70 -19.23 -14.18
CA THR A 240 -9.36 -17.93 -13.95
C THR A 240 -8.80 -16.81 -14.82
N ASN A 241 -7.69 -17.05 -15.53
CA ASN A 241 -6.90 -16.05 -16.23
C ASN A 241 -6.42 -14.89 -15.34
N GLN A 242 -6.47 -15.04 -14.01
CA GLN A 242 -6.00 -14.00 -13.09
C GLN A 242 -4.49 -14.10 -12.86
N SER A 243 -3.84 -12.95 -12.69
CA SER A 243 -2.42 -12.86 -12.36
C SER A 243 -2.12 -13.51 -11.01
N ARG A 244 -1.15 -14.40 -10.97
CA ARG A 244 -0.62 -15.04 -9.75
C ARG A 244 0.85 -14.71 -9.60
N LEU A 245 1.28 -14.25 -8.42
CA LEU A 245 2.68 -13.95 -8.14
C LEU A 245 3.45 -15.25 -7.93
N THR A 246 4.42 -15.56 -8.78
CA THR A 246 5.21 -16.80 -8.70
C THR A 246 6.60 -16.58 -8.11
N GLN A 247 7.11 -15.34 -8.19
CA GLN A 247 8.44 -15.02 -7.69
C GLN A 247 8.51 -13.60 -7.13
N LEU A 248 9.18 -13.47 -5.98
CA LEU A 248 9.71 -12.21 -5.46
C LEU A 248 11.22 -12.37 -5.30
N GLN A 249 11.99 -11.54 -5.99
CA GLN A 249 13.45 -11.59 -5.94
C GLN A 249 14.06 -10.23 -5.60
N GLU A 250 15.02 -10.24 -4.67
CA GLU A 250 15.81 -9.08 -4.26
C GLU A 250 17.14 -9.01 -5.04
N PHE A 251 17.48 -7.80 -5.47
CA PHE A 251 18.71 -7.44 -6.17
C PHE A 251 19.44 -6.33 -5.40
N GLY A 252 20.77 -6.34 -5.51
CA GLY A 252 21.65 -5.34 -4.91
C GLY A 252 21.68 -4.01 -5.66
N SER A 253 22.64 -3.16 -5.29
CA SER A 253 22.83 -1.81 -5.83
C SER A 253 23.26 -1.78 -7.30
N ASP A 254 23.80 -2.89 -7.82
CA ASP A 254 24.14 -3.06 -9.24
C ASP A 254 22.92 -3.43 -10.12
N GLY A 255 21.76 -3.66 -9.49
CA GLY A 255 20.51 -4.06 -10.14
C GLY A 255 20.53 -5.44 -10.79
N SER A 256 21.60 -6.24 -10.58
CA SER A 256 21.89 -7.48 -11.30
C SER A 256 22.26 -8.64 -10.38
N SER A 257 23.14 -8.40 -9.40
CA SER A 257 23.43 -9.36 -8.34
C SER A 257 22.19 -9.57 -7.48
N SER A 258 21.82 -10.82 -7.22
CA SER A 258 20.56 -11.16 -6.55
C SER A 258 20.72 -12.15 -5.42
N LEU A 259 19.82 -12.05 -4.45
CA LEU A 259 19.57 -13.11 -3.49
C LEU A 259 18.69 -14.20 -4.12
N PRO A 260 18.68 -15.42 -3.54
CA PRO A 260 17.71 -16.44 -3.93
C PRO A 260 16.28 -15.89 -3.86
N ALA A 261 15.48 -16.25 -4.85
CA ALA A 261 14.11 -15.76 -4.93
C ALA A 261 13.17 -16.54 -4.00
N PHE A 262 12.19 -15.84 -3.43
CA PHE A 262 11.01 -16.48 -2.87
C PHE A 262 10.16 -17.00 -4.03
N ARG A 263 9.80 -18.28 -3.98
CA ARG A 263 8.99 -18.95 -5.00
C ARG A 263 7.65 -19.40 -4.42
N PHE A 264 6.59 -19.14 -5.17
CA PHE A 264 5.22 -19.48 -4.80
C PHE A 264 4.60 -20.35 -5.88
N GLU A 265 4.01 -21.45 -5.44
CA GLU A 265 3.29 -22.36 -6.30
C GLU A 265 1.82 -22.35 -5.93
N TYR A 266 0.96 -22.68 -6.88
CA TYR A 266 -0.49 -22.65 -6.70
C TYR A 266 -1.06 -23.99 -7.15
N ASN A 267 -2.07 -24.46 -6.42
CA ASN A 267 -2.77 -25.67 -6.82
C ASN A 267 -3.36 -25.50 -8.22
N THR A 268 -3.07 -26.46 -9.10
CA THR A 268 -3.70 -26.57 -10.41
C THR A 268 -4.87 -27.55 -10.27
N ILE A 269 -6.08 -27.01 -10.20
CA ILE A 269 -7.26 -27.86 -10.26
C ILE A 269 -7.44 -28.28 -11.72
N ALA A 270 -7.16 -29.55 -12.01
CA ALA A 270 -7.70 -30.22 -13.19
C ALA A 270 -9.20 -30.44 -12.93
N THR A 271 -10.04 -29.50 -13.41
CA THR A 271 -11.50 -29.64 -13.54
C THR A 271 -12.23 -30.32 -12.36
N ASP A 272 -12.41 -29.62 -11.23
CA ASP A 272 -13.72 -29.52 -10.57
C ASP A 272 -13.70 -28.45 -9.45
N VAL A 273 -14.81 -27.74 -9.28
CA VAL A 273 -14.92 -26.50 -8.52
C VAL A 273 -14.51 -26.64 -7.03
N ALA A 274 -13.32 -26.14 -6.61
CA ALA A 274 -13.09 -25.41 -5.35
C ALA A 274 -11.60 -25.09 -5.04
N SER A 275 -11.32 -23.79 -4.88
CA SER A 275 -10.18 -23.15 -4.18
C SER A 275 -8.77 -23.15 -4.81
N ASP A 276 -8.37 -21.96 -5.30
CA ASP A 276 -6.96 -21.58 -5.51
C ASP A 276 -6.30 -21.30 -4.15
N GLN A 277 -5.41 -22.17 -3.70
CA GLN A 277 -4.53 -21.92 -2.56
C GLN A 277 -3.08 -21.94 -3.02
N ALA A 278 -2.28 -20.99 -2.52
CA ALA A 278 -0.84 -20.97 -2.76
C ALA A 278 -0.11 -21.84 -1.72
N THR A 279 0.97 -22.49 -2.11
CA THR A 279 1.92 -23.18 -1.22
C THR A 279 3.32 -22.58 -1.42
N VAL A 280 4.01 -22.27 -0.32
CA VAL A 280 5.39 -21.75 -0.35
C VAL A 280 6.36 -22.92 -0.44
N ALA A 281 7.20 -22.96 -1.48
CA ALA A 281 8.10 -24.10 -1.70
C ALA A 281 9.38 -24.03 -0.85
N THR A 282 9.91 -22.83 -0.52
CA THR A 282 11.08 -22.65 0.37
C THR A 282 11.21 -21.20 0.82
N SER A 283 11.40 -20.94 2.12
CA SER A 283 11.95 -19.66 2.61
C SER A 283 13.50 -19.74 2.63
N PRO A 284 14.24 -18.70 2.21
CA PRO A 284 15.68 -18.64 2.40
C PRO A 284 16.03 -18.57 3.90
N PRO A 285 17.17 -19.14 4.34
CA PRO A 285 17.62 -19.02 5.72
C PRO A 285 17.87 -17.55 6.11
N ALA A 286 17.62 -17.21 7.38
CA ALA A 286 17.83 -15.86 7.92
C ALA A 286 19.29 -15.41 7.79
N LEU A 287 19.50 -14.15 7.41
CA LEU A 287 20.82 -13.54 7.31
C LEU A 287 21.48 -13.38 8.69
N PRO A 288 22.80 -13.62 8.82
CA PRO A 288 23.56 -13.24 10.00
C PRO A 288 23.62 -11.70 10.16
N PRO A 289 23.74 -11.19 11.40
CA PRO A 289 23.80 -9.74 11.65
C PRO A 289 25.01 -9.10 10.95
N MET A 290 24.83 -7.86 10.45
CA MET A 290 25.93 -7.07 9.89
C MET A 290 27.05 -6.90 10.93
N PRO A 291 28.33 -7.00 10.53
CA PRO A 291 29.43 -6.68 11.43
C PRO A 291 29.41 -5.18 11.75
N ALA A 292 29.48 -4.86 13.03
CA ALA A 292 29.74 -3.50 13.48
C ALA A 292 31.12 -3.07 12.96
N THR A 293 31.16 -2.00 12.18
CA THR A 293 32.42 -1.32 11.84
C THR A 293 33.00 -0.72 13.12
N ALA A 294 34.25 -1.11 13.43
CA ALA A 294 35.08 -0.54 14.48
C ALA A 294 35.56 0.88 14.12
#